data_AF-A0A1E5UHV0-F1
#
_entry.id   AF-A0A1E5UHV0-F1
#
_cell.length_a   1.000
_cell.length_b   1.000
_cell.length_c   1.000
_cell.angle_alpha   90.00
_cell.angle_beta   90.00
_cell.angle_gamma   90.00
#
_symmetry.space_group_name_H-M   'P 1'
#
loop_
_entity.id
_entity.type
_entity.pdbx_description
1 polymer ?
#
loop_
_entity_poly.entity_id
_entity_poly.type
_entity_poly.pdbx_seq_one_letter_code
_entity_poly.pdbx_strand_id
1 'polypeptide(L)'
;MKNLKFLVLPMMAFAMVSCGNDKPADASASTSSTETSATTTETSASSESGQYDPKRGLGKYDESNVDVSKFDAAMAAEGKKVAEVKCTSCHKPTEEKLVGPGWKGVTTRQTPHWIMNFISNPDPMISVDPELQKQLEICLVRMPNQGLNETEARQILEYMREIDGAK
;
A
#
# COMPACT_ATOMS: atom_id res chain seq x y z
N MET A 1 31.52 41.36 11.57
CA MET A 1 32.72 41.55 10.73
C MET A 1 33.39 40.20 10.55
N LYS A 2 33.50 39.75 9.29
CA LYS A 2 34.30 38.66 8.66
C LYS A 2 34.80 37.54 9.59
N ASN A 3 34.59 36.25 9.27
CA ASN A 3 35.39 35.53 8.28
C ASN A 3 34.61 34.34 7.68
N LEU A 4 34.23 34.45 6.41
CA LEU A 4 33.64 33.39 5.61
C LEU A 4 34.78 32.56 4.98
N LYS A 5 34.95 31.31 5.41
CA LYS A 5 35.86 30.36 4.77
C LYS A 5 35.07 29.53 3.75
N PHE A 6 35.26 29.84 2.47
CA PHE A 6 34.88 29.00 1.35
C PHE A 6 35.81 27.77 1.33
N LEU A 7 35.26 26.58 1.52
CA LEU A 7 35.94 25.32 1.22
C LEU A 7 35.34 24.78 -0.08
N VAL A 8 36.06 24.99 -1.17
CA VAL A 8 35.79 24.40 -2.49
C VAL A 8 36.14 22.91 -2.42
N LEU A 9 35.16 22.03 -2.64
CA LEU A 9 35.39 20.59 -2.76
C LEU A 9 35.36 20.22 -4.26
N PRO A 10 36.42 19.59 -4.81
CA PRO A 10 36.52 19.33 -6.24
C PRO A 10 35.64 18.15 -6.68
N MET A 11 35.00 18.35 -7.83
CA MET A 11 34.24 17.38 -8.61
C MET A 11 35.16 16.25 -9.10
N MET A 12 34.98 15.05 -8.54
CA MET A 12 35.64 13.83 -8.99
C MET A 12 34.88 13.27 -10.20
N ALA A 13 35.43 13.42 -11.40
CA ALA A 13 34.93 12.78 -12.60
C ALA A 13 35.26 11.28 -12.58
N PHE A 14 34.23 10.44 -12.52
CA PHE A 14 34.36 8.99 -12.73
C PHE A 14 34.23 8.71 -14.24
N ALA A 15 35.34 8.32 -14.87
CA ALA A 15 35.33 7.79 -16.22
C ALA A 15 34.96 6.30 -16.18
N MET A 16 33.92 5.90 -16.92
CA MET A 16 33.65 4.49 -17.18
C MET A 16 34.32 4.09 -18.50
N VAL A 17 35.28 3.18 -18.38
CA VAL A 17 35.78 2.33 -19.47
C VAL A 17 35.55 0.89 -19.04
N SER A 18 34.76 0.14 -19.82
CA SER A 18 34.95 -1.30 -19.98
C SER A 18 34.31 -1.77 -21.28
N CYS A 19 35.14 -2.38 -22.13
CA CYS A 19 34.82 -3.15 -23.33
C CYS A 19 33.86 -4.32 -22.99
N GLY A 20 32.99 -4.81 -23.87
CA GLY A 20 33.26 -5.18 -25.27
C GLY A 20 33.79 -6.60 -25.31
N ASN A 21 32.91 -7.59 -25.53
CA ASN A 21 33.31 -8.98 -25.79
C ASN A 21 32.40 -9.63 -26.83
N ASP A 22 32.98 -9.88 -28.01
CA ASP A 22 32.40 -10.56 -29.15
C ASP A 22 32.49 -12.10 -29.04
N LYS A 23 31.35 -12.77 -29.37
CA LYS A 23 31.04 -14.10 -30.00
C LYS A 23 32.04 -15.30 -29.96
N PRO A 24 31.58 -16.58 -30.08
CA PRO A 24 30.78 -17.16 -31.19
C PRO A 24 29.58 -18.02 -30.74
N ALA A 25 28.39 -17.97 -31.37
CA ALA A 25 27.93 -18.64 -32.60
C ALA A 25 27.87 -20.18 -32.52
N ASP A 26 26.65 -20.74 -32.43
CA ASP A 26 26.21 -21.77 -33.36
C ASP A 26 24.68 -21.76 -33.54
N ALA A 27 24.29 -22.21 -34.73
CA ALA A 27 23.00 -22.41 -35.41
C ALA A 27 21.91 -23.06 -34.53
N SER A 28 20.61 -23.10 -34.85
CA SER A 28 19.70 -22.60 -35.89
C SER A 28 18.35 -23.23 -35.49
N ALA A 29 17.23 -22.54 -35.66
CA ALA A 29 15.95 -23.09 -36.14
C ALA A 29 14.76 -22.24 -35.67
N SER A 30 13.98 -21.81 -36.66
CA SER A 30 12.58 -21.44 -36.55
C SER A 30 11.79 -22.41 -35.68
N THR A 31 10.77 -21.91 -34.96
CA THR A 31 9.36 -22.32 -35.12
C THR A 31 8.54 -22.02 -33.87
N SER A 32 7.39 -21.39 -34.12
CA SER A 32 6.14 -21.40 -33.38
C SER A 32 6.07 -20.78 -32.00
N SER A 33 5.26 -19.72 -31.97
CA SER A 33 4.35 -19.39 -30.89
C SER A 33 3.83 -20.64 -30.17
N THR A 34 3.97 -20.65 -28.86
CA THR A 34 3.24 -21.55 -27.97
C THR A 34 2.52 -20.67 -26.97
N GLU A 35 1.21 -20.55 -27.16
CA GLU A 35 0.28 -20.10 -26.13
C GLU A 35 0.48 -20.98 -24.89
N THR A 36 1.04 -20.39 -23.84
CA THR A 36 0.97 -20.97 -22.50
C THR A 36 -0.19 -20.31 -21.81
N SER A 37 -1.34 -20.98 -21.94
CA SER A 37 -2.45 -20.86 -21.03
C SER A 37 -1.99 -21.32 -19.64
N ALA A 38 -1.78 -20.37 -18.75
CA ALA A 38 -1.59 -20.62 -17.33
C ALA A 38 -2.64 -19.79 -16.59
N THR A 39 -3.80 -20.41 -16.41
CA THR A 39 -4.69 -20.34 -15.25
C THR A 39 -4.51 -19.07 -14.43
N THR A 40 -5.20 -18.01 -14.85
CA THR A 40 -5.66 -16.99 -13.92
C THR A 40 -6.62 -17.71 -12.98
N THR A 41 -6.16 -18.00 -11.76
CA THR A 41 -7.06 -18.30 -10.65
C THR A 41 -7.88 -17.04 -10.45
N GLU A 42 -9.03 -17.01 -11.13
CA GLU A 42 -10.18 -16.22 -10.76
C GLU A 42 -10.49 -16.57 -9.29
N THR A 43 -9.91 -15.80 -8.37
CA THR A 43 -10.60 -15.55 -7.12
C THR A 43 -11.78 -14.70 -7.54
N SER A 44 -12.89 -15.39 -7.76
CA SER A 44 -14.21 -14.84 -7.99
C SER A 44 -14.43 -13.68 -7.02
N ALA A 45 -14.22 -12.47 -7.53
CA ALA A 45 -14.92 -11.32 -7.03
C ALA A 45 -16.39 -11.70 -7.19
N SER A 46 -17.01 -12.09 -6.08
CA SER A 46 -18.46 -12.05 -5.96
C SER A 46 -18.84 -10.59 -6.06
N SER A 47 -18.91 -10.09 -7.30
CA SER A 47 -19.87 -9.10 -7.70
C SER A 47 -21.22 -9.79 -7.58
N GLU A 48 -21.69 -9.99 -6.34
CA GLU A 48 -23.12 -9.94 -6.14
C GLU A 48 -23.55 -8.56 -6.58
N SER A 49 -24.59 -8.51 -7.40
CA SER A 49 -25.26 -7.31 -7.90
C SER A 49 -25.97 -6.53 -6.77
N GLY A 50 -25.26 -6.28 -5.68
CA GLY A 50 -25.63 -5.43 -4.57
C GLY A 50 -25.01 -4.06 -4.77
N GLN A 51 -25.85 -3.04 -4.61
CA GLN A 51 -25.44 -1.65 -4.54
C GLN A 51 -24.25 -1.48 -3.56
N TYR A 52 -23.25 -0.70 -3.95
CA TYR A 52 -22.06 -0.43 -3.13
C TYR A 52 -22.45 0.14 -1.74
N ASP A 53 -21.91 -0.44 -0.67
CA ASP A 53 -22.11 0.01 0.71
C ASP A 53 -20.89 0.83 1.21
N PRO A 54 -21.02 2.14 1.44
CA PRO A 54 -19.93 2.99 1.90
C PRO A 54 -19.46 2.70 3.33
N LYS A 55 -20.21 1.96 4.14
CA LYS A 55 -19.76 1.54 5.48
C LYS A 55 -18.99 0.23 5.46
N ARG A 56 -19.21 -0.60 4.45
CA ARG A 56 -18.52 -1.89 4.28
C ARG A 56 -17.31 -1.79 3.36
N GLY A 57 -17.42 -1.00 2.29
CA GLY A 57 -16.45 -0.98 1.21
C GLY A 57 -16.60 -2.15 0.24
N LEU A 58 -15.55 -2.39 -0.56
CA LEU A 58 -15.54 -3.41 -1.60
C LEU A 58 -14.56 -4.54 -1.25
N GLY A 59 -15.06 -5.74 -0.97
CA GLY A 59 -14.23 -6.92 -0.72
C GLY A 59 -14.88 -7.94 0.21
N LYS A 60 -14.07 -8.88 0.70
CA LYS A 60 -14.51 -10.03 1.50
C LYS A 60 -14.78 -9.71 2.98
N TYR A 61 -14.32 -8.57 3.48
CA TYR A 61 -14.41 -8.24 4.90
C TYR A 61 -15.75 -7.59 5.26
N ASP A 62 -16.30 -7.99 6.39
CA ASP A 62 -17.50 -7.42 7.01
C ASP A 62 -17.48 -7.60 8.54
N GLU A 63 -18.58 -7.23 9.21
CA GLU A 63 -18.71 -7.34 10.66
C GLU A 63 -18.61 -8.78 11.20
N SER A 64 -18.88 -9.79 10.37
CA SER A 64 -18.87 -11.19 10.79
C SER A 64 -17.45 -11.79 10.84
N ASN A 65 -16.50 -11.19 10.13
CA ASN A 65 -15.15 -11.73 9.97
C ASN A 65 -14.01 -10.77 10.36
N VAL A 66 -14.32 -9.56 10.82
CA VAL A 66 -13.34 -8.63 11.41
C VAL A 66 -13.66 -8.38 12.88
N ASP A 67 -13.12 -9.22 13.76
CA ASP A 67 -13.26 -9.06 15.21
C ASP A 67 -12.29 -7.99 15.76
N VAL A 68 -12.89 -6.97 16.38
CA VAL A 68 -12.22 -5.89 17.10
C VAL A 68 -12.77 -5.73 18.53
N SER A 69 -13.50 -6.71 19.05
CA SER A 69 -14.10 -6.67 20.39
C SER A 69 -13.08 -6.55 21.52
N LYS A 70 -11.85 -7.00 21.28
CA LYS A 70 -10.71 -6.87 22.18
C LYS A 70 -9.55 -6.19 21.48
N PHE A 71 -8.74 -5.48 22.25
CA PHE A 71 -7.47 -4.94 21.78
C PHE A 71 -6.35 -5.94 22.03
N ASP A 72 -5.44 -6.05 21.07
CA ASP A 72 -4.22 -6.87 21.16
C ASP A 72 -2.98 -6.01 20.90
N ALA A 73 -2.26 -5.68 21.98
CA ALA A 73 -1.06 -4.86 21.92
C ALA A 73 0.09 -5.50 21.12
N ALA A 74 0.19 -6.84 21.12
CA ALA A 74 1.23 -7.54 20.35
C ALA A 74 0.92 -7.45 18.85
N MET A 75 -0.34 -7.61 18.48
CA MET A 75 -0.80 -7.44 17.09
C MET A 75 -0.60 -5.98 16.61
N ALA A 76 -0.90 -4.98 17.44
CA ALA A 76 -0.62 -3.58 17.14
C ALA A 76 0.89 -3.33 16.93
N ALA A 77 1.73 -3.92 17.77
CA ALA A 77 3.19 -3.80 17.64
C ALA A 77 3.71 -4.41 16.33
N GLU A 78 3.18 -5.55 15.89
CA GLU A 78 3.49 -6.10 14.56
C GLU A 78 2.96 -5.21 13.43
N GLY A 79 1.74 -4.66 13.59
CA GLY A 79 1.13 -3.73 12.64
C GLY A 79 1.97 -2.48 12.41
N LYS A 80 2.55 -1.94 13.49
CA LYS A 80 3.48 -0.83 13.43
C LYS A 80 4.71 -1.15 12.57
N LYS A 81 5.32 -2.33 12.74
CA LYS A 81 6.48 -2.75 11.94
C LYS A 81 6.12 -2.86 10.45
N VAL A 82 4.96 -3.45 10.14
CA VAL A 82 4.48 -3.54 8.75
C VAL A 82 4.24 -2.13 8.18
N ALA A 83 3.58 -1.25 8.94
CA ALA A 83 3.32 0.12 8.53
C ALA A 83 4.61 0.93 8.29
N GLU A 84 5.64 0.74 9.11
CA GLU A 84 6.95 1.38 8.96
C GLU A 84 7.63 1.05 7.63
N VAL A 85 7.38 -0.13 7.07
CA VAL A 85 7.94 -0.57 5.79
C VAL A 85 7.04 -0.19 4.61
N LYS A 86 5.71 -0.34 4.77
CA LYS A 86 4.76 -0.28 3.65
C LYS A 86 3.89 0.99 3.60
N CYS A 87 3.86 1.82 4.64
CA CYS A 87 2.87 2.89 4.76
C CYS A 87 3.43 4.26 5.16
N THR A 88 4.46 4.32 5.99
CA THR A 88 4.97 5.58 6.59
C THR A 88 5.62 6.53 5.59
N SER A 89 6.03 6.04 4.42
CA SER A 89 6.45 6.89 3.29
C SER A 89 5.36 7.85 2.82
N CYS A 90 4.09 7.51 3.06
CA CYS A 90 2.93 8.28 2.61
C CYS A 90 2.03 8.77 3.75
N HIS A 91 1.98 8.07 4.88
CA HIS A 91 1.05 8.35 5.99
C HIS A 91 1.78 8.64 7.31
N LYS A 92 1.20 9.51 8.13
CA LYS A 92 1.65 9.79 9.50
C LYS A 92 0.67 9.19 10.52
N PRO A 93 1.14 8.80 11.72
CA PRO A 93 0.26 8.38 12.82
C PRO A 93 -0.50 9.56 13.47
N THR A 94 -0.28 10.79 12.99
CA THR A 94 -0.93 12.02 13.44
C THR A 94 -2.07 12.40 12.49
N GLU A 95 -2.62 13.62 12.61
CA GLU A 95 -3.57 14.19 11.66
C GLU A 95 -2.89 14.78 10.41
N GLU A 96 -1.56 14.89 10.42
CA GLU A 96 -0.80 15.54 9.37
C GLU A 96 -0.87 14.77 8.05
N LYS A 97 -1.24 15.46 6.97
CA LYS A 97 -1.14 14.94 5.60
C LYS A 97 0.31 15.02 5.13
N LEU A 98 0.88 13.87 4.71
CA LEU A 98 2.19 13.82 4.06
C LEU A 98 2.01 13.68 2.54
N VAL A 99 1.74 12.46 2.08
CA VAL A 99 1.24 12.19 0.73
C VAL A 99 -0.23 11.78 0.82
N GLY A 100 -0.51 10.79 1.66
CA GLY A 100 -1.86 10.42 2.07
C GLY A 100 -2.29 11.13 3.37
N PRO A 101 -3.56 11.02 3.76
CA PRO A 101 -4.07 11.61 4.99
C PRO A 101 -3.44 10.98 6.24
N GLY A 102 -3.40 11.74 7.33
CA GLY A 102 -3.00 11.24 8.64
C GLY A 102 -3.96 10.18 9.20
N TRP A 103 -3.42 9.21 9.95
CA TRP A 103 -4.19 8.09 10.49
C TRP A 103 -4.92 8.37 11.79
N LYS A 104 -4.59 9.43 12.52
CA LYS A 104 -5.29 9.75 13.76
C LYS A 104 -6.79 9.99 13.50
N GLY A 105 -7.63 9.30 14.25
CA GLY A 105 -9.08 9.21 14.13
C GLY A 105 -9.58 8.35 12.96
N VAL A 106 -8.75 7.57 12.28
CA VAL A 106 -9.22 6.80 11.10
C VAL A 106 -10.25 5.74 11.48
N THR A 107 -10.08 5.08 12.63
CA THR A 107 -10.98 4.03 13.12
C THR A 107 -12.26 4.60 13.74
N THR A 108 -12.31 5.91 13.97
CA THR A 108 -13.55 6.61 14.32
C THR A 108 -14.31 7.07 13.09
N ARG A 109 -13.62 7.31 11.97
CA ARG A 109 -14.22 7.75 10.70
C ARG A 109 -14.74 6.57 9.89
N GLN A 110 -14.02 5.45 9.88
CA GLN A 110 -14.31 4.27 9.06
C GLN A 110 -14.41 3.01 9.89
N THR A 111 -15.24 2.07 9.45
CA THR A 111 -15.40 0.78 10.10
C THR A 111 -14.13 -0.08 9.93
N PRO A 112 -13.87 -1.04 10.84
CA PRO A 112 -12.71 -1.93 10.73
C PRO A 112 -12.66 -2.71 9.41
N HIS A 113 -13.80 -3.25 8.98
CA HIS A 113 -13.89 -4.05 7.76
C HIS A 113 -13.79 -3.19 6.49
N TRP A 114 -14.26 -1.93 6.52
CA TRP A 114 -13.99 -0.96 5.45
C TRP A 114 -12.50 -0.70 5.30
N ILE A 115 -11.79 -0.49 6.40
CA ILE A 115 -10.33 -0.27 6.39
C ILE A 115 -9.63 -1.50 5.81
N MET A 116 -9.99 -2.70 6.27
CA MET A 116 -9.43 -3.95 5.77
C MET A 116 -9.67 -4.15 4.27
N ASN A 117 -10.88 -3.89 3.77
CA ASN A 117 -11.20 -3.97 2.34
C ASN A 117 -10.35 -2.96 1.55
N PHE A 118 -10.25 -1.72 2.02
CA PHE A 118 -9.51 -0.67 1.34
C PHE A 118 -8.01 -0.95 1.27
N ILE A 119 -7.33 -1.19 2.41
CA ILE A 119 -5.87 -1.33 2.42
C ILE A 119 -5.40 -2.59 1.69
N SER A 120 -6.24 -3.61 1.59
CA SER A 120 -5.94 -4.87 0.90
C SER A 120 -6.10 -4.77 -0.62
N ASN A 121 -7.02 -3.93 -1.09
CA ASN A 121 -7.26 -3.75 -2.53
C ASN A 121 -7.71 -2.30 -2.86
N PRO A 122 -6.79 -1.32 -2.81
CA PRO A 122 -7.15 0.10 -2.85
C PRO A 122 -7.78 0.53 -4.18
N ASP A 123 -7.19 0.14 -5.31
CA ASP A 123 -7.52 0.70 -6.62
C ASP A 123 -9.00 0.54 -7.04
N PRO A 124 -9.62 -0.65 -6.99
CA PRO A 124 -11.03 -0.78 -7.34
C PRO A 124 -11.94 -0.07 -6.34
N MET A 125 -11.57 -0.03 -5.05
CA MET A 125 -12.39 0.63 -4.03
C MET A 125 -12.33 2.16 -4.16
N ILE A 126 -11.17 2.75 -4.48
CA ILE A 126 -11.06 4.19 -4.77
C ILE A 126 -12.05 4.57 -5.87
N SER A 127 -12.18 3.76 -6.92
CA SER A 127 -13.03 4.07 -8.08
C SER A 127 -14.53 4.17 -7.78
N VAL A 128 -15.00 3.62 -6.66
CA VAL A 128 -16.44 3.55 -6.33
C VAL A 128 -16.80 4.19 -4.98
N ASP A 129 -15.84 4.34 -4.06
CA ASP A 129 -16.06 4.88 -2.73
C ASP A 129 -16.05 6.42 -2.72
N PRO A 130 -17.15 7.10 -2.32
CA PRO A 130 -17.22 8.56 -2.33
C PRO A 130 -16.22 9.25 -1.39
N GLU A 131 -15.90 8.65 -0.25
CA GLU A 131 -14.92 9.22 0.69
C GLU A 131 -13.51 9.09 0.12
N LEU A 132 -13.16 7.95 -0.49
CA LEU A 132 -11.86 7.80 -1.15
C LEU A 132 -11.69 8.71 -2.37
N GLN A 133 -12.76 8.96 -3.13
CA GLN A 133 -12.74 9.93 -4.23
C GLN A 133 -12.46 11.35 -3.72
N LYS A 134 -13.12 11.76 -2.64
CA LYS A 134 -12.82 13.03 -1.97
C LYS A 134 -11.37 13.09 -1.46
N GLN A 135 -10.86 12.00 -0.88
CA GLN A 135 -9.46 11.94 -0.46
C GLN A 135 -8.49 12.02 -1.65
N LEU A 136 -8.85 11.43 -2.80
CA LEU A 136 -8.05 11.52 -4.02
C LEU A 136 -7.94 12.97 -4.52
N GLU A 137 -9.00 13.76 -4.45
CA GLU A 137 -8.95 15.19 -4.78
C GLU A 137 -8.03 15.99 -3.84
N ILE A 138 -7.94 15.59 -2.56
CA ILE A 138 -7.09 16.25 -1.54
C ILE A 138 -5.62 15.81 -1.65
N CYS A 139 -5.38 14.54 -1.99
CA CYS A 139 -4.05 13.93 -2.01
C CYS A 139 -3.39 13.95 -3.39
N LEU A 140 -4.18 14.07 -4.46
CA LEU A 140 -3.77 14.09 -5.87
C LEU A 140 -2.99 12.84 -6.33
N VAL A 141 -2.94 11.81 -5.48
CA VAL A 141 -2.21 10.55 -5.71
C VAL A 141 -3.11 9.40 -5.28
N ARG A 142 -3.28 8.42 -6.17
CA ARG A 142 -4.00 7.17 -5.84
C ARG A 142 -3.11 6.31 -4.93
N MET A 143 -3.68 5.76 -3.85
CA MET A 143 -2.96 4.83 -2.99
C MET A 143 -2.65 3.54 -3.77
N PRO A 144 -1.37 3.14 -3.93
CA PRO A 144 -1.04 1.90 -4.61
C PRO A 144 -1.29 0.70 -3.70
N ASN A 145 -1.58 -0.46 -4.29
CA ASN A 145 -1.67 -1.72 -3.55
C ASN A 145 -0.29 -2.08 -2.97
N GLN A 146 -0.22 -2.29 -1.65
CA GLN A 146 1.01 -2.60 -0.92
C GLN A 146 1.31 -4.11 -0.86
N GLY A 147 0.51 -4.95 -1.52
CA GLY A 147 0.65 -6.40 -1.50
C GLY A 147 0.49 -6.97 -0.09
N LEU A 148 -0.48 -6.46 0.67
CA LEU A 148 -0.75 -6.94 2.03
C LEU A 148 -1.35 -8.34 1.97
N ASN A 149 -0.85 -9.24 2.82
CA ASN A 149 -1.62 -10.43 3.17
C ASN A 149 -2.65 -10.10 4.27
N GLU A 150 -3.55 -11.04 4.55
CA GLU A 150 -4.64 -10.85 5.51
C GLU A 150 -4.15 -10.56 6.94
N THR A 151 -3.09 -11.24 7.38
CA THR A 151 -2.48 -11.03 8.70
C THR A 151 -1.91 -9.61 8.81
N GLU A 152 -1.16 -9.17 7.80
CA GLU A 152 -0.58 -7.82 7.75
C GLU A 152 -1.66 -6.74 7.76
N ALA A 153 -2.73 -6.91 6.98
CA ALA A 153 -3.86 -5.97 6.97
C ALA A 153 -4.51 -5.89 8.37
N ARG A 154 -4.76 -7.03 9.02
CA ARG A 154 -5.35 -7.06 10.36
C ARG A 154 -4.43 -6.42 11.41
N GLN A 155 -3.13 -6.66 11.31
CA GLN A 155 -2.12 -6.04 12.18
C GLN A 155 -2.09 -4.52 12.00
N ILE A 156 -2.08 -4.01 10.76
CA ILE A 156 -2.12 -2.57 10.48
C ILE A 156 -3.40 -1.94 11.06
N LEU A 157 -4.56 -2.58 10.89
CA LEU A 157 -5.80 -2.13 11.51
C LEU A 157 -5.67 -2.03 13.04
N GLU A 158 -5.04 -3.01 13.69
CA GLU A 158 -4.84 -2.97 15.15
C GLU A 158 -3.93 -1.81 15.58
N TYR A 159 -2.89 -1.52 14.79
CA TYR A 159 -2.06 -0.35 15.02
C TYR A 159 -2.83 0.97 14.83
N MET A 160 -3.69 1.07 13.82
CA MET A 160 -4.59 2.22 13.67
C MET A 160 -5.53 2.38 14.87
N ARG A 161 -6.03 1.28 15.44
CA ARG A 161 -6.84 1.30 16.66
C ARG A 161 -6.04 1.77 17.88
N GLU A 162 -4.78 1.36 18.01
CA GLU A 162 -3.87 1.83 19.06
C GLU A 162 -3.66 3.35 18.97
N ILE A 163 -3.40 3.87 17.76
CA ILE A 163 -3.29 5.32 17.49
C ILE A 163 -4.54 6.07 17.98
N ASP A 164 -5.71 5.45 17.82
CA ASP A 164 -7.01 6.02 18.18
C ASP A 164 -7.43 5.70 19.64
N GLY A 165 -6.55 5.08 20.43
CA GLY A 165 -6.69 4.95 21.87
C GLY A 165 -7.27 3.62 22.36
N ALA A 166 -7.41 2.59 21.52
CA ALA A 166 -7.73 1.24 21.96
C ALA A 166 -6.62 0.69 22.88
N LYS A 167 -7.01 0.01 23.96
CA LYS A 167 -6.14 -0.56 25.00
C LYS A 167 -6.74 -1.82 25.61
#